data_AF-A0A2E0P721-F1
#
_entry.id   AF-A0A2E0P721-F1
#
_cell.length_a   1.000
_cell.length_b   1.000
_cell.length_c   1.000
_cell.angle_alpha   90.00
_cell.angle_beta   90.00
_cell.angle_gamma   90.00
#
_symmetry.space_group_name_H-M   'P 1'
#
loop_
_entity.id
_entity.type
_entity.pdbx_description
1 polymer ?
#
loop_
_entity_poly.entity_id
_entity_poly.type
_entity_poly.pdbx_seq_one_letter_code
_entity_poly.pdbx_strand_id
1 'polypeptide(L)'
;MRQVFVPVLAIVLFLLFWEGLVWVNDWPNYKMASPSDLWPAFWRFKWLFLTFGWETLWRTVVGLLIAIVVGVLLGMVMGFSRVLREGLYPLLVGFNAIPKATVVPIVALMFVGQHDLNTV
;
A
#
# COMPACT_ATOMS: atom_id res chain seq x y z
N MET A 1 -3.85 -11.67 34.94
CA MET A 1 -4.18 -12.86 34.11
C MET A 1 -5.48 -12.68 33.30
N ARG A 2 -6.58 -12.20 33.91
CA ARG A 2 -7.87 -11.99 33.21
C ARG A 2 -7.81 -11.04 32.01
N GLN A 3 -6.95 -10.02 32.06
CA GLN A 3 -6.74 -9.03 30.99
C GLN A 3 -6.08 -9.59 29.71
N VAL A 4 -5.44 -10.76 29.77
CA VAL A 4 -4.84 -11.42 28.60
C VAL A 4 -5.67 -12.63 28.17
N PHE A 5 -6.20 -13.38 29.15
CA PHE A 5 -7.00 -14.57 28.88
C PHE A 5 -8.32 -14.25 28.15
N VAL A 6 -9.03 -13.19 28.56
CA VAL A 6 -10.32 -12.82 27.96
C VAL A 6 -10.17 -12.40 26.49
N PRO A 7 -9.21 -11.53 26.11
CA PRO A 7 -8.99 -11.20 24.70
C PRO A 7 -8.56 -12.40 23.86
N VAL A 8 -7.65 -13.23 24.36
CA VAL A 8 -7.18 -14.40 23.61
C VAL A 8 -8.31 -15.40 23.37
N LEU A 9 -9.13 -15.66 24.39
CA LEU A 9 -10.30 -16.54 24.24
C LEU A 9 -11.30 -15.98 23.23
N ALA A 10 -11.56 -14.67 23.25
CA ALA A 10 -12.43 -14.02 22.28
C ALA A 10 -11.90 -14.15 20.84
N ILE A 11 -10.59 -13.98 20.63
CA ILE A 11 -9.95 -14.17 19.33
C ILE A 11 -10.09 -15.62 18.86
N VAL A 12 -9.81 -16.60 19.72
CA VAL A 12 -9.93 -18.01 19.36
C VAL A 12 -11.37 -18.38 19.01
N LEU A 13 -12.36 -17.94 19.80
CA LEU A 13 -13.78 -18.17 19.51
C LEU A 13 -14.20 -17.52 18.19
N PHE A 14 -13.71 -16.31 17.91
CA PHE A 14 -13.97 -15.62 16.65
C PHE A 14 -13.37 -16.37 15.45
N LEU A 15 -12.13 -16.85 15.56
CA LEU A 15 -11.48 -17.62 14.50
C LEU A 15 -12.21 -18.94 14.23
N LEU A 16 -12.62 -19.66 15.27
CA LEU A 16 -13.40 -20.89 15.12
C LEU A 16 -14.78 -20.62 14.49
N PHE A 17 -15.43 -19.52 14.86
CA PHE A 17 -16.69 -19.10 14.25
C PHE A 17 -16.50 -18.76 12.76
N TRP A 18 -15.44 -18.01 12.42
CA TRP A 18 -15.10 -17.69 11.03
C TRP A 18 -14.85 -18.96 10.22
N GLU A 19 -14.01 -19.86 10.72
CA GLU A 19 -13.67 -21.11 10.05
C GLU A 19 -14.92 -21.96 9.80
N GLY A 20 -15.77 -22.10 10.82
CA GLY A 20 -17.07 -22.78 10.68
C GLY A 20 -17.99 -22.11 9.66
N LEU A 21 -18.03 -20.77 9.61
CA LEU A 21 -18.85 -20.03 8.64
C LEU A 21 -18.37 -20.26 7.20
N VAL A 22 -17.06 -20.24 6.97
CA VAL A 22 -16.49 -20.51 5.64
C VAL A 22 -16.78 -21.95 5.20
N TRP A 23 -16.62 -22.93 6.11
CA TRP A 23 -16.87 -24.34 5.80
C TRP A 23 -18.35 -24.65 5.54
N VAL A 24 -19.28 -24.07 6.31
CA VAL A 24 -20.72 -24.28 6.12
C VAL A 24 -21.19 -23.68 4.79
N ASN A 25 -20.61 -22.56 4.36
CA ASN A 25 -21.02 -21.87 3.14
C ASN A 25 -20.25 -22.30 1.88
N ASP A 26 -19.25 -23.18 2.01
CA ASP A 26 -18.39 -23.68 0.92
C ASP A 26 -17.89 -22.55 -0.02
N TRP A 27 -17.48 -21.42 0.58
CA TRP A 27 -17.09 -20.25 -0.19
C TRP A 27 -15.75 -20.48 -0.88
N PRO A 28 -15.62 -20.11 -2.18
CA PRO A 28 -14.35 -20.23 -2.85
C PRO A 28 -13.34 -19.25 -2.26
N ASN A 29 -12.08 -19.68 -2.15
CA ASN A 29 -11.00 -18.98 -1.44
C ASN A 29 -10.73 -17.54 -1.91
N TYR A 30 -11.12 -17.17 -3.13
CA TYR A 30 -11.00 -15.79 -3.62
C TYR A 30 -12.06 -14.84 -3.06
N LYS A 31 -13.21 -15.35 -2.59
CA LYS A 31 -14.23 -14.55 -1.88
C LYS A 31 -13.89 -14.43 -0.41
N MET A 32 -13.53 -15.55 0.22
CA MET A 32 -13.17 -15.59 1.62
C MET A 32 -12.31 -16.83 1.90
N ALA A 33 -11.05 -16.61 2.28
CA ALA A 33 -10.16 -17.69 2.70
C ALA A 33 -10.46 -18.10 4.14
N SER A 34 -10.36 -19.40 4.44
CA SER A 34 -10.45 -19.89 5.81
C SER A 34 -9.18 -19.52 6.60
N PRO A 35 -9.25 -19.31 7.93
CA PRO A 35 -8.07 -19.02 8.73
C PRO A 35 -7.02 -20.15 8.67
N SER A 36 -7.45 -21.40 8.50
CA SER A 36 -6.60 -22.57 8.31
C SER A 36 -5.78 -22.54 7.01
N ASP A 37 -6.27 -21.88 5.96
CA ASP A 37 -5.57 -21.79 4.66
C ASP A 37 -4.39 -20.82 4.68
N LEU A 38 -4.30 -19.95 5.71
CA LEU A 38 -3.27 -18.93 5.81
C LEU A 38 -1.86 -19.53 5.85
N TRP A 39 -1.65 -20.57 6.68
CA TRP A 39 -0.32 -21.14 6.88
C TRP A 39 0.20 -21.92 5.65
N PRO A 40 -0.60 -22.82 5.02
CA PRO A 40 -0.20 -23.45 3.76
C PRO A 40 0.04 -22.44 2.64
N ALA A 41 -0.80 -21.42 2.51
CA ALA A 41 -0.63 -20.37 1.50
C ALA A 41 0.64 -19.56 1.73
N PHE A 42 0.92 -19.17 2.98
CA PHE A 42 2.15 -18.48 3.34
C PHE A 42 3.38 -19.31 2.98
N TRP A 43 3.40 -20.60 3.33
CA TRP A 43 4.54 -21.47 3.01
C TRP A 43 4.72 -21.66 1.49
N ARG A 44 3.61 -21.77 0.75
CA ARG A 44 3.61 -21.88 -0.71
C ARG A 44 4.18 -20.63 -1.39
N PHE A 45 3.83 -19.44 -0.89
CA PHE A 45 4.18 -18.15 -1.51
C PHE A 45 5.30 -17.39 -0.79
N LYS A 46 6.02 -18.01 0.14
CA LYS A 46 7.08 -17.36 0.94
C LYS A 46 8.10 -16.58 0.12
N TRP A 47 8.51 -17.12 -1.03
CA TRP A 47 9.45 -16.44 -1.93
C TRP A 47 8.80 -15.25 -2.63
N LEU A 48 7.53 -15.38 -3.00
CA LEU A 48 6.76 -14.30 -3.61
C LEU A 48 6.60 -13.11 -2.64
N PHE A 49 6.39 -13.37 -1.35
CA PHE A 49 6.38 -12.32 -0.32
C PHE A 49 7.70 -11.55 -0.26
N LEU A 50 8.83 -12.26 -0.33
CA LEU A 50 10.15 -11.62 -0.35
C LEU A 50 10.37 -10.84 -1.64
N THR A 51 9.99 -11.38 -2.79
CA THR A 51 10.12 -10.67 -4.08
C THR A 51 9.26 -9.42 -4.10
N PHE A 52 7.95 -9.52 -3.85
CA PHE A 52 7.06 -8.35 -3.86
C PHE A 52 7.35 -7.36 -2.73
N GLY A 53 7.76 -7.86 -1.57
CA GLY A 53 8.21 -7.04 -0.45
C GLY A 53 9.45 -6.24 -0.83
N TRP A 54 10.44 -6.88 -1.45
CA TRP A 54 11.64 -6.22 -1.96
C TRP A 54 11.32 -5.20 -3.05
N GLU A 55 10.47 -5.55 -4.02
CA GLU A 55 10.01 -4.64 -5.07
C GLU A 55 9.36 -3.38 -4.49
N THR A 56 8.44 -3.56 -3.55
CA THR A 56 7.78 -2.42 -2.88
C THR A 56 8.79 -1.58 -2.10
N LEU A 57 9.70 -2.24 -1.38
CA LEU A 57 10.71 -1.58 -0.56
C LEU A 57 11.63 -0.69 -1.41
N TRP A 58 12.31 -1.26 -2.41
CA TRP A 58 13.28 -0.50 -3.19
C TRP A 58 12.59 0.61 -3.99
N ARG A 59 11.41 0.36 -4.58
CA ARG A 59 10.65 1.38 -5.32
C ARG A 59 10.25 2.54 -4.42
N THR A 60 9.82 2.25 -3.19
CA THR A 60 9.46 3.27 -2.20
C THR A 60 10.69 4.07 -1.76
N VAL A 61 11.81 3.40 -1.49
CA VAL A 61 13.06 4.05 -1.08
C VAL A 61 13.58 4.97 -2.17
N VAL A 62 13.64 4.50 -3.42
CA VAL A 62 14.09 5.32 -4.56
C VAL A 62 13.14 6.50 -4.78
N GLY A 63 11.83 6.27 -4.76
CA GLY A 63 10.83 7.34 -4.89
C GLY A 63 10.95 8.38 -3.78
N LEU A 64 11.19 7.94 -2.54
CA LEU A 64 11.41 8.83 -1.39
C LEU A 64 12.69 9.66 -1.54
N LEU A 65 13.80 9.05 -1.96
CA LEU A 65 15.06 9.76 -2.17
C LEU A 65 14.91 10.85 -3.23
N ILE A 66 14.24 10.54 -4.35
CA ILE A 66 13.95 11.52 -5.40
C ILE A 66 13.08 12.65 -4.84
N ALA A 67 12.02 12.32 -4.09
CA ALA A 67 11.13 13.31 -3.48
C ALA A 67 11.88 14.23 -2.50
N ILE A 68 12.82 13.70 -1.71
CA ILE A 68 13.66 14.50 -0.81
C ILE A 68 14.52 15.48 -1.60
N VAL A 69 15.25 15.00 -2.62
CA VAL A 69 16.12 15.85 -3.44
C VAL A 69 15.33 16.98 -4.10
N VAL A 70 14.23 16.64 -4.77
CA VAL A 70 13.40 17.63 -5.46
C VAL A 70 12.74 18.59 -4.46
N GLY A 71 12.20 18.07 -3.35
CA GLY A 71 11.53 18.87 -2.32
C GLY A 71 12.47 19.86 -1.64
N VAL A 72 13.71 19.43 -1.33
CA VAL A 72 14.73 20.31 -0.74
C VAL A 72 15.15 21.40 -1.71
N LEU A 73 15.39 21.07 -2.99
CA LEU A 73 15.74 22.05 -4.01
C LEU A 73 14.63 23.09 -4.21
N LEU A 74 13.37 22.65 -4.34
CA LEU A 74 12.22 23.55 -4.44
C LEU A 74 12.06 24.43 -3.19
N GLY A 75 12.22 23.85 -2.00
CA GLY A 75 12.18 24.58 -0.73
C GLY A 75 13.26 25.65 -0.64
N MET A 76 14.47 25.33 -1.09
CA MET A 76 15.61 26.26 -1.12
C MET A 76 15.35 27.43 -2.10
N VAL A 77 14.87 27.14 -3.31
CA VAL A 77 14.52 28.16 -4.32
C VAL A 77 13.43 29.11 -3.82
N MET A 78 12.39 28.60 -3.16
CA MET A 78 11.36 29.42 -2.50
C MET A 78 11.87 30.19 -1.28
N GLY A 79 13.00 29.78 -0.70
CA GLY A 79 13.68 30.52 0.37
C GLY A 79 14.42 31.75 -0.15
N PHE A 80 15.02 31.66 -1.34
CA PHE A 80 15.83 32.74 -1.92
C PHE A 80 15.02 33.85 -2.61
N SER A 81 13.78 33.58 -3.05
CA SER A 81 12.96 34.57 -3.78
C SER A 81 11.51 34.62 -3.29
N ARG A 82 11.06 35.83 -2.92
CA ARG A 82 9.66 36.11 -2.56
C ARG A 82 8.71 35.83 -3.72
N VAL A 83 9.11 36.17 -4.95
CA VAL A 83 8.30 35.95 -6.16
C VAL A 83 8.07 34.45 -6.41
N LEU A 84 9.12 33.63 -6.27
CA LEU A 84 9.00 32.17 -6.45
C LEU A 84 8.17 31.53 -5.35
N ARG A 85 8.29 32.00 -4.10
CA ARG A 85 7.44 31.55 -3.00
C ARG A 85 5.97 31.84 -3.29
N GLU A 86 5.64 33.06 -3.67
CA GLU A 86 4.25 33.47 -3.96
C GLU A 86 3.66 32.72 -5.16
N GLY A 87 4.47 32.44 -6.20
CA GLY A 87 4.03 31.68 -7.37
C GLY A 87 3.89 30.18 -7.14
N LEU A 88 4.79 29.55 -6.38
CA LEU A 88 4.81 28.10 -6.20
C LEU A 88 3.93 27.62 -5.04
N TYR A 89 3.72 28.43 -4.02
CA TYR A 89 2.92 28.05 -2.85
C TYR A 89 1.47 27.64 -3.20
N PRO A 90 0.73 28.35 -4.07
CA PRO A 90 -0.60 27.93 -4.49
C PRO A 90 -0.59 26.59 -5.23
N LEU A 91 0.43 26.33 -6.05
CA LEU A 91 0.58 25.05 -6.75
C LEU A 91 0.79 23.90 -5.76
N LEU A 92 1.64 24.09 -4.75
CA LEU A 92 1.89 23.08 -3.72
C LEU A 92 0.63 22.76 -2.91
N VAL A 93 -0.18 23.77 -2.57
CA VAL A 93 -1.47 23.57 -1.91
C VAL A 93 -2.45 22.85 -2.84
N GLY A 94 -2.49 23.22 -4.13
CA GLY A 94 -3.32 22.56 -5.13
C GLY A 94 -2.99 21.08 -5.30
N PHE A 95 -1.70 20.72 -5.36
CA PHE A 95 -1.26 19.32 -5.43
C PHE A 95 -1.67 18.51 -4.20
N ASN A 96 -1.64 19.10 -3.00
CA ASN A 96 -2.12 18.44 -1.79
C ASN A 96 -3.63 18.17 -1.79
N ALA A 97 -4.41 18.95 -2.55
CA ALA A 97 -5.85 18.75 -2.68
C ALA A 97 -6.22 17.60 -3.62
N ILE A 98 -5.27 17.09 -4.43
CA ILE A 98 -5.54 16.00 -5.36
C ILE A 98 -5.66 14.67 -4.59
N PRO A 99 -6.79 13.94 -4.71
CA PRO A 99 -6.93 12.64 -4.07
C PRO A 99 -5.89 11.65 -4.60
N LYS A 100 -5.13 10.99 -3.70
CA LYS A 100 -4.15 9.97 -4.11
C LYS A 100 -4.74 8.87 -5.00
N ALA A 101 -6.02 8.53 -4.80
CA ALA A 101 -6.72 7.50 -5.55
C ALA A 101 -6.95 7.86 -7.03
N THR A 102 -7.05 9.15 -7.37
CA THR A 102 -7.26 9.59 -8.77
C THR A 102 -5.95 9.73 -9.54
N VAL A 103 -4.83 9.91 -8.84
CA VAL A 103 -3.50 10.05 -9.47
C VAL A 103 -3.05 8.73 -10.12
N VAL A 104 -3.30 7.60 -9.44
CA VAL A 104 -2.81 6.29 -9.90
C VAL A 104 -3.28 5.94 -11.32
N PRO A 105 -4.58 6.02 -11.67
CA PRO A 105 -5.03 5.73 -13.03
C PRO A 105 -4.50 6.71 -14.08
N ILE A 106 -4.40 8.00 -13.75
CA ILE A 106 -3.91 9.03 -14.68
C ILE A 106 -2.46 8.75 -15.05
N VAL A 107 -1.61 8.50 -14.04
CA VAL A 107 -0.20 8.15 -14.25
C VAL A 107 -0.11 6.86 -15.06
N ALA A 108 -0.90 5.84 -14.75
CA ALA A 108 -0.91 4.59 -15.51
C ALA A 108 -1.24 4.82 -17.00
N LEU A 109 -2.25 5.63 -17.31
CA LEU A 109 -2.64 5.96 -18.69
C LEU A 109 -1.56 6.76 -19.44
N MET A 110 -0.82 7.63 -18.76
CA MET A 110 0.28 8.40 -19.37
C MET A 110 1.45 7.51 -19.79
N PHE A 111 1.68 6.40 -19.10
CA PHE A 111 2.79 5.48 -19.33
C PHE A 111 2.38 4.16 -20.01
N VAL A 112 1.11 4.03 -20.40
CA VAL A 112 0.61 2.88 -21.18
C VAL A 112 1.43 2.77 -22.49
N GLY A 113 2.09 1.61 -22.68
CA GLY A 113 2.89 1.29 -23.86
C GLY A 113 4.41 1.53 -23.75
N GLN A 114 4.92 2.07 -22.63
CA GLN A 114 6.36 2.33 -22.47
C GLN A 114 7.16 1.21 -21.76
N HIS A 115 6.48 0.21 -21.17
CA HIS A 115 7.01 -1.06 -20.67
C HIS A 115 5.87 -2.09 -20.59
N ASP A 116 6.17 -3.40 -20.53
CA ASP A 116 5.22 -4.52 -20.36
C ASP A 116 4.49 -4.49 -18.99
N LEU A 117 3.78 -3.41 -18.70
CA LEU A 117 2.88 -3.28 -17.55
C LEU A 117 1.54 -4.03 -17.76
N ASN A 118 1.46 -4.82 -18.84
CA ASN A 118 0.29 -5.58 -19.27
C ASN A 118 0.31 -7.06 -18.83
N THR A 119 1.26 -7.47 -17.98
CA THR A 119 1.29 -8.83 -17.44
C THR A 119 0.75 -8.85 -16.02
N VAL A 120 -0.58 -8.97 -15.93
CA VAL A 120 -1.25 -9.73 -14.88
C VAL A 120 -1.56 -11.11 -15.41
#